data_AF-A0A2D8L085-F1
#
_entry.id   AF-A0A2D8L085-F1
#
_cell.length_a   1.000
_cell.length_b   1.000
_cell.length_c   1.000
_cell.angle_alpha   90.00
_cell.angle_beta   90.00
_cell.angle_gamma   90.00
#
_symmetry.space_group_name_H-M   'P 1'
#
loop_
_entity.id
_entity.type
_entity.pdbx_description
1 polymer ?
#
loop_
_entity_poly.entity_id
_entity_poly.type
_entity_poly.pdbx_seq_one_letter_code
_entity_poly.pdbx_strand_id
1 'polypeptide(L)' 'SNFNPAAAPWTSDIRAVLRAELEDIDLLVEQALSRTSQDMTRTHLRDVRSEIQRILGGNGN' A
#
# COMPACT_ATOMS: atom_id res chain seq x y z
N SER A 1 28.46 6.98 17.71
CA SER A 1 27.45 8.02 17.41
C SER A 1 26.32 7.39 16.62
N ASN A 2 25.16 7.19 17.25
CA ASN A 2 24.00 6.60 16.59
C ASN A 2 23.19 7.76 15.99
N PHE A 3 23.41 8.04 14.70
CA PHE A 3 22.56 8.98 13.96
C PHE A 3 21.19 8.31 13.83
N ASN A 4 20.22 8.72 14.65
CA ASN A 4 18.81 8.39 14.42
C ASN A 4 18.20 9.61 13.73
N PRO A 5 18.20 9.67 12.38
CA PRO A 5 17.46 10.70 11.69
C PRO A 5 16.00 10.33 11.90
N ALA A 6 15.36 10.89 12.92
CA ALA A 6 13.91 10.94 12.95
C ALA A 6 13.51 11.43 11.56
N ALA A 7 12.92 10.52 10.77
CA ALA A 7 12.75 10.68 9.33
C ALA A 7 12.14 12.06 9.10
N ALA A 8 12.83 12.91 8.33
CA ALA A 8 12.38 14.26 8.08
C ALA A 8 10.89 14.21 7.69
N PRO A 9 10.03 15.10 8.24
CA PRO A 9 8.61 15.04 7.95
C PRO A 9 8.42 15.08 6.44
N TRP A 10 7.79 14.03 5.90
CA TRP A 10 7.48 13.96 4.48
C TRP A 10 6.59 15.16 4.16
N THR A 11 6.91 15.91 3.10
CA THR A 11 6.08 17.03 2.68
C THR A 11 4.66 16.52 2.37
N SER A 12 3.65 17.39 2.53
CA SER A 12 2.25 17.01 2.28
C SER A 12 2.05 16.47 0.86
N ASP A 13 2.75 17.05 -0.11
CA ASP A 13 2.65 16.64 -1.52
C ASP A 13 3.19 15.23 -1.75
N ILE A 14 4.32 14.87 -1.13
CA ILE A 14 4.87 13.51 -1.26
C ILE A 14 3.92 12.49 -0.63
N ARG A 15 3.28 12.83 0.50
CA ARG A 15 2.26 11.97 1.12
C ARG A 15 1.04 11.77 0.22
N ALA A 16 0.59 12.84 -0.45
CA ALA A 16 -0.53 12.76 -1.38
C ALA A 16 -0.19 11.91 -2.62
N VAL A 17 1.01 12.08 -3.18
CA VAL A 17 1.50 11.26 -4.31
C VAL A 17 1.55 9.79 -3.90
N LEU A 18 2.21 9.45 -2.79
CA LEU A 18 2.30 8.06 -2.34
C LEU A 18 0.93 7.44 -2.05
N ARG A 19 -0.01 8.23 -1.52
CA ARG A 19 -1.38 7.78 -1.32
C ARG A 19 -2.04 7.41 -2.65
N ALA A 20 -1.93 8.29 -3.66
CA ALA A 20 -2.47 8.03 -4.99
C ALA A 20 -1.85 6.77 -5.63
N GLU A 21 -0.53 6.62 -5.55
CA GLU A 21 0.17 5.42 -6.07
C GLU A 21 -0.32 4.13 -5.38
N LEU A 22 -0.55 4.16 -4.06
CA LEU A 22 -1.09 3.01 -3.33
C LEU A 22 -2.53 2.68 -3.73
N GLU A 23 -3.37 3.70 -3.95
CA GLU A 23 -4.74 3.55 -4.45
C GLU A 23 -4.73 2.94 -5.87
N ASP A 24 -3.83 3.38 -6.75
CA ASP A 24 -3.65 2.84 -8.09
C ASP A 24 -3.18 1.37 -8.06
N ILE A 25 -2.25 1.02 -7.17
CA ILE A 25 -1.82 -0.36 -7.00
C ILE A 25 -2.97 -1.25 -6.49
N ASP A 26 -3.81 -0.79 -5.56
CA ASP A 26 -4.97 -1.57 -5.10
C ASP A 26 -5.91 -1.91 -6.26
N LEU A 27 -6.17 -0.95 -7.15
CA LEU A 27 -6.99 -1.16 -8.35
C LEU A 27 -6.36 -2.18 -9.29
N LEU A 28 -5.05 -2.14 -9.52
CA LEU A 28 -4.35 -3.12 -10.36
C LEU A 28 -4.39 -4.53 -9.75
N VAL A 29 -4.24 -4.64 -8.44
CA VAL A 29 -4.31 -5.91 -7.71
C VAL A 29 -5.72 -6.49 -7.75
N GLU A 30 -6.75 -5.65 -7.60
CA GLU A 30 -8.15 -6.06 -7.75
C GLU A 30 -8.45 -6.60 -9.16
N GLN A 31 -7.94 -5.92 -10.20
CA GLN A 31 -8.04 -6.40 -11.58
C GLN A 31 -7.25 -7.70 -11.82
N ALA A 32 -6.13 -7.91 -11.13
CA ALA A 32 -5.39 -9.16 -11.19
C ALA A 32 -6.16 -10.30 -10.51
N LEU A 33 -6.78 -10.04 -9.36
CA LEU A 33 -7.59 -11.00 -8.60
C LEU A 33 -8.77 -11.55 -9.39
N SER A 34 -9.42 -10.72 -10.20
CA SER A 34 -10.56 -11.14 -11.02
C SER A 34 -10.16 -12.07 -12.18
N ARG A 35 -8.88 -12.03 -12.60
CA ARG A 35 -8.37 -12.77 -13.76
C ARG A 35 -7.60 -14.04 -13.40
N THR A 36 -7.06 -14.13 -12.18
CA THR A 36 -6.26 -15.30 -11.77
C THR A 36 -7.11 -16.42 -11.18
N SER A 37 -6.90 -17.63 -11.69
CA SER A 37 -7.46 -18.90 -11.18
C SER A 37 -6.47 -19.68 -10.30
N GLN A 38 -5.22 -19.21 -10.14
CA GLN A 38 -4.22 -19.88 -9.30
C GLN A 38 -4.38 -19.48 -7.84
N ASP A 39 -4.71 -20.43 -6.97
CA ASP A 39 -5.02 -20.16 -5.56
C ASP A 39 -3.90 -19.45 -4.81
N MET A 40 -2.65 -19.85 -5.02
CA MET A 40 -1.50 -19.21 -4.38
C MET A 40 -1.34 -17.74 -4.79
N THR A 41 -1.49 -17.44 -6.08
CA THR A 41 -1.49 -16.07 -6.59
C THR A 41 -2.64 -15.25 -6.01
N ARG A 42 -3.83 -15.84 -5.88
CA ARG A 42 -5.00 -15.19 -5.28
C ARG A 42 -4.76 -14.82 -3.81
N THR A 43 -4.12 -15.71 -3.05
CA THR A 43 -3.73 -15.44 -1.67
C THR A 43 -2.76 -14.27 -1.60
N HIS A 44 -1.67 -14.30 -2.37
CA HIS A 44 -0.70 -13.19 -2.38
C HIS A 44 -1.31 -11.84 -2.77
N LEU A 45 -2.18 -11.81 -3.78
CA LEU A 45 -2.84 -10.57 -4.17
C LEU A 45 -3.78 -10.04 -3.06
N ARG A 46 -4.47 -10.92 -2.31
CA ARG A 46 -5.27 -10.51 -1.14
C ARG A 46 -4.41 -9.97 0.00
N ASP A 47 -3.24 -10.56 0.22
CA ASP A 47 -2.28 -10.09 1.23
C ASP A 47 -1.78 -8.68 0.88
N VAL A 48 -1.46 -8.44 -0.40
CA VAL A 48 -1.06 -7.12 -0.89
C VAL A 48 -2.16 -6.08 -0.68
N ARG A 49 -3.42 -6.39 -1.05
CA ARG A 49 -4.54 -5.45 -0.80
C ARG A 49 -4.72 -5.14 0.69
N SER A 50 -4.64 -6.17 1.53
CA SER A 50 -4.77 -6.01 2.98
C SER A 50 -3.68 -5.08 3.54
N GLU A 51 -2.46 -5.22 3.04
CA GLU A 51 -1.34 -4.36 3.42
C GLU A 51 -1.51 -2.91 2.93
N ILE A 52 -1.96 -2.71 1.69
CA ILE A 52 -2.27 -1.38 1.16
C ILE A 52 -3.36 -0.70 1.99
N GLN A 53 -4.45 -1.43 2.29
CA GLN A 53 -5.53 -0.92 3.13
C GLN A 53 -5.06 -0.58 4.55
N ARG A 54 -4.15 -1.38 5.12
CA ARG A 54 -3.53 -1.09 6.41
C ARG A 54 -2.70 0.20 6.37
N ILE A 55 -1.94 0.42 5.31
CA ILE A 55 -1.13 1.64 5.13
C ILE A 55 -2.04 2.86 4.93
N LEU A 56 -3.09 2.75 4.12
CA LEU A 56 -4.01 3.85 3.79
C LEU A 56 -5.02 4.17 4.91
N GLY A 57 -5.39 3.17 5.71
CA GLY A 57 -6.34 3.25 6.83
C GLY A 57 -5.70 3.48 8.20
N GLY A 58 -4.37 3.54 8.28
CA GLY A 58 -3.60 3.70 9.52
C GLY A 58 -3.73 5.05 10.25
N ASN A 59 -4.69 5.90 9.88
CA ASN A 59 -4.94 7.21 10.52
C ASN A 59 -6.30 7.23 11.26
N GLY A 60 -6.50 6.27 12.17
CA GLY A 60 -7.69 6.18 13.02
C GLY A 60 -7.36 5.96 14.49
N ASN A 61 -6.54 6.84 15.09
CA ASN A 61 -6.58 7.22 16.50
C ASN A 61 -5.83 8.53 16.73
#